data_AF-A0A7K0ZGQ1-F1
#
_entry.id   AF-A0A7K0ZGQ1-F1
#
_cell.length_a   1.000
_cell.length_b   1.000
_cell.length_c   1.000
_cell.angle_alpha   90.00
_cell.angle_beta   90.00
_cell.angle_gamma   90.00
#
_symmetry.space_group_name_H-M   'P 1'
#
loop_
_entity.id
_entity.type
_entity.pdbx_description
1 polymer ?
#
loop_
_entity_poly.entity_id
_entity_poly.type
_entity_poly.pdbx_seq_one_letter_code
_entity_poly.pdbx_strand_id
1 'polypeptide(L)'
;MNATARYPHVKYRSESSGSVSGAGTLLLTETARALGLVEALEVELGGFMRPNAVHHPGKAVCDLAVMLAAGGDCPADVAMLRARPHLFGMVASDPTMSRIVDDLARDPGTAIAGIAAARAQARAAAGLLPGGALPLVDGHVIVDIDATLVASHSEKELAAPTYKRGFGFHPILAFADHGAGGTGTP
;
A
#
# COMPACT_ATOMS: atom_id res chain seq x y z
N MET A 1 -26.33 -1.89 13.04
CA MET A 1 -25.93 -0.66 12.32
C MET A 1 -24.96 -1.09 11.23
N ASN A 2 -25.28 -0.88 9.95
CA ASN A 2 -24.34 -1.17 8.88
C ASN A 2 -23.16 -0.22 9.04
N ALA A 3 -21.97 -0.76 9.37
CA ALA A 3 -20.75 0.01 9.32
C ALA A 3 -20.58 0.49 7.87
N THR A 4 -20.72 1.80 7.63
CA THR A 4 -20.44 2.38 6.33
C THR A 4 -18.95 2.17 6.08
N ALA A 5 -18.62 1.20 5.23
CA ALA A 5 -17.24 0.92 4.87
C ALA A 5 -16.55 2.21 4.41
N ARG A 6 -15.34 2.48 4.91
CA ARG A 6 -14.60 3.72 4.62
C ARG A 6 -14.27 3.86 3.13
N TYR A 7 -14.09 2.74 2.45
CA TYR A 7 -14.09 2.64 1.00
C TYR A 7 -15.41 2.01 0.52
N PRO A 8 -16.11 2.64 -0.44
CA PRO A 8 -17.28 2.05 -1.08
C PRO A 8 -16.93 0.70 -1.73
N HIS A 9 -17.82 -0.28 -1.61
CA HIS A 9 -17.73 -1.51 -2.41
C HIS A 9 -18.27 -1.21 -3.81
N VAL A 10 -17.38 -1.13 -4.80
CA VAL A 10 -17.76 -0.74 -6.17
C VAL A 10 -18.19 -1.97 -6.98
N LYS A 11 -19.38 -1.91 -7.57
CA LYS A 11 -19.81 -2.86 -8.61
C LYS A 11 -19.61 -2.19 -9.96
N TYR A 12 -18.96 -2.88 -10.89
CA TYR A 12 -18.77 -2.38 -12.26
C TYR A 12 -19.46 -3.27 -13.29
N ARG A 13 -19.85 -2.66 -14.40
CA ARG A 13 -20.30 -3.33 -15.63
C ARG A 13 -19.39 -2.86 -16.75
N SER A 14 -18.85 -3.77 -17.54
CA SER A 14 -18.13 -3.40 -18.76
C SER A 14 -19.14 -3.11 -19.87
N GLU A 15 -19.00 -1.95 -20.49
CA GLU A 15 -19.70 -1.57 -21.72
C GLU A 15 -18.66 -1.11 -22.75
N SER A 16 -18.99 -1.14 -24.05
CA SER A 16 -18.06 -0.80 -25.13
C SER A 16 -17.72 0.70 -25.21
N SER A 17 -18.37 1.53 -24.39
CA SER A 17 -18.15 2.97 -24.32
C SER A 17 -17.97 3.42 -22.87
N GLY A 18 -16.82 4.00 -22.55
CA GLY A 18 -16.49 4.58 -21.25
C GLY A 18 -15.10 4.21 -20.76
N SER A 19 -14.37 5.17 -20.18
CA SER A 19 -13.10 4.93 -19.50
C SER A 19 -13.16 5.50 -18.09
N VAL A 20 -12.60 4.75 -17.13
CA VAL A 20 -12.47 5.21 -15.74
C VAL A 20 -10.99 5.34 -15.42
N SER A 21 -10.53 6.59 -15.32
CA SER A 21 -9.19 6.88 -14.83
C SER A 21 -9.07 6.45 -13.36
N GLY A 22 -7.99 5.75 -13.03
CA GLY A 22 -7.74 5.24 -11.68
C GLY A 22 -8.44 3.93 -11.33
N ALA A 23 -9.06 3.22 -12.28
CA ALA A 23 -9.70 1.93 -12.00
C ALA A 23 -8.73 0.90 -11.35
N GLY A 24 -7.44 0.96 -11.68
CA GLY A 24 -6.41 0.09 -11.08
C GLY A 24 -6.23 0.27 -9.57
N THR A 25 -6.53 1.45 -9.02
CA THR A 25 -6.42 1.68 -7.57
C THR A 25 -7.56 1.03 -6.78
N LEU A 26 -8.64 0.62 -7.46
CA LEU A 26 -9.75 -0.10 -6.81
C LEU A 26 -9.24 -1.37 -6.13
N LEU A 27 -8.34 -2.10 -6.80
CA LEU A 27 -7.75 -3.33 -6.24
C LEU A 27 -7.06 -3.05 -4.90
N LEU A 28 -6.42 -1.89 -4.74
CA LEU A 28 -5.75 -1.51 -3.49
C LEU A 28 -6.75 -1.26 -2.38
N THR A 29 -7.82 -0.50 -2.66
CA THR A 29 -8.86 -0.21 -1.66
C THR A 29 -9.64 -1.46 -1.27
N GLU A 30 -9.91 -2.34 -2.24
CA GLU A 30 -10.60 -3.62 -2.01
C GLU A 30 -9.71 -4.60 -1.23
N THR A 31 -8.41 -4.62 -1.51
CA THR A 31 -7.42 -5.41 -0.74
C THR A 31 -7.33 -4.90 0.70
N ALA A 32 -7.21 -3.58 0.90
CA ALA A 32 -7.15 -2.99 2.22
C ALA A 32 -8.42 -3.31 3.04
N ARG A 33 -9.59 -3.28 2.40
CA ARG A 33 -10.88 -3.66 3.01
C ARG A 33 -10.95 -5.16 3.30
N ALA A 34 -10.58 -6.02 2.35
CA ALA A 34 -10.66 -7.46 2.49
C ALA A 34 -9.73 -7.99 3.59
N LEU A 35 -8.57 -7.34 3.79
CA LEU A 35 -7.59 -7.69 4.81
C LEU A 35 -7.82 -6.98 6.16
N GLY A 36 -8.87 -6.16 6.29
CA GLY A 36 -9.15 -5.40 7.51
C GLY A 36 -8.09 -4.34 7.87
N LEU A 37 -7.28 -3.92 6.89
CA LEU A 37 -6.17 -2.98 7.11
C LEU A 37 -6.68 -1.60 7.56
N VAL A 38 -7.80 -1.16 6.99
CA VAL A 38 -8.36 0.17 7.32
C VAL A 38 -8.82 0.18 8.77
N GLU A 39 -9.58 -0.83 9.17
CA GLU A 39 -10.09 -1.01 10.53
C GLU A 39 -8.95 -1.14 11.54
N ALA A 40 -7.92 -1.92 11.22
CA ALA A 40 -6.73 -2.04 12.06
C ALA A 40 -6.01 -0.70 12.23
N LEU A 41 -5.83 0.07 11.15
CA LEU A 41 -5.26 1.41 11.23
C LEU A 41 -6.15 2.39 12.01
N GLU A 42 -7.47 2.23 11.97
CA GLU A 42 -8.36 3.05 12.80
C GLU A 42 -8.19 2.75 14.29
N VAL A 43 -8.05 1.48 14.66
CA VAL A 43 -7.78 1.08 16.04
C VAL A 43 -6.41 1.60 16.50
N GLU A 44 -5.35 1.29 15.75
CA GLU A 44 -3.98 1.60 16.15
C GLU A 44 -3.67 3.11 16.16
N LEU A 45 -4.30 3.89 15.27
CA LEU A 45 -4.11 5.34 15.19
C LEU A 45 -5.23 6.14 15.86
N GLY A 46 -6.17 5.48 16.54
CA GLY A 46 -7.30 6.13 17.19
C GLY A 46 -6.89 7.16 18.26
N GLY A 47 -5.75 6.95 18.92
CA GLY A 47 -5.19 7.89 19.90
C GLY A 47 -4.80 9.26 19.33
N PHE A 48 -4.60 9.35 18.01
CA PHE A 48 -4.31 10.60 17.31
C PHE A 48 -5.57 11.34 16.84
N MET A 49 -6.75 10.74 17.01
CA MET A 49 -8.01 11.34 16.58
C MET A 49 -8.38 12.52 17.50
N ARG A 50 -8.54 13.70 16.91
CA ARG A 50 -9.02 14.87 17.66
C ARG A 50 -10.50 14.71 18.06
N PRO A 51 -10.92 15.21 19.22
CA PRO A 51 -12.34 15.30 19.57
C PRO A 51 -13.06 16.11 18.48
N ASN A 52 -14.03 15.50 17.79
CA ASN A 52 -14.78 16.06 16.66
C ASN A 52 -14.11 16.01 15.27
N ALA A 53 -13.01 15.28 15.10
CA ALA A 53 -12.50 15.01 13.76
C ALA A 53 -13.49 14.14 12.96
N VAL A 54 -13.78 14.54 11.72
CA VAL A 54 -14.57 13.71 10.78
C VAL A 54 -13.68 12.68 10.08
N HIS A 55 -12.43 13.07 9.77
CA HIS A 55 -11.48 12.21 9.09
C HIS A 55 -10.62 11.47 10.10
N HIS A 56 -10.66 10.13 10.03
CA HIS A 56 -9.85 9.28 10.88
C HIS A 56 -8.40 9.21 10.37
N PRO A 57 -7.37 9.32 11.24
CA PRO A 57 -5.96 9.18 10.84
C PRO A 57 -5.67 7.88 10.10
N GLY A 58 -6.24 6.76 10.56
CA GLY A 58 -6.14 5.45 9.88
C GLY A 58 -6.58 5.47 8.41
N LYS A 59 -7.79 5.99 8.13
CA LYS A 59 -8.25 6.15 6.73
C LYS A 59 -7.39 7.14 5.95
N ALA A 60 -6.95 8.23 6.58
CA ALA A 60 -6.08 9.21 5.94
C ALA A 60 -4.74 8.62 5.49
N VAL A 61 -4.12 7.76 6.30
CA VAL A 61 -2.90 7.03 5.94
C VAL A 61 -3.16 6.10 4.74
N CYS A 62 -4.29 5.40 4.70
CA CYS A 62 -4.65 4.61 3.52
C CYS A 62 -4.84 5.48 2.27
N ASP A 63 -5.50 6.63 2.39
CA ASP A 63 -5.71 7.55 1.26
C ASP A 63 -4.37 8.07 0.69
N LEU A 64 -3.41 8.39 1.57
CA LEU A 64 -2.06 8.76 1.15
C LEU A 64 -1.35 7.61 0.42
N ALA A 65 -1.47 6.38 0.91
CA ALA A 65 -0.89 5.21 0.24
C ALA A 65 -1.52 4.96 -1.14
N VAL A 66 -2.85 5.11 -1.26
CA VAL A 66 -3.56 4.99 -2.54
C VAL A 66 -3.17 6.12 -3.49
N MET A 67 -2.98 7.35 -2.98
CA MET A 67 -2.53 8.50 -3.77
C MET A 67 -1.13 8.26 -4.34
N LEU A 68 -0.19 7.77 -3.53
CA LEU A 68 1.16 7.44 -3.98
C LEU A 68 1.13 6.36 -5.07
N ALA A 69 0.31 5.31 -4.88
CA ALA A 69 0.14 4.26 -5.87
C ALA A 69 -0.55 4.74 -7.16
N ALA A 70 -1.36 5.79 -7.08
CA ALA A 70 -1.95 6.47 -8.23
C ALA A 70 -0.95 7.39 -8.97
N GLY A 71 0.28 7.53 -8.46
CA GLY A 71 1.34 8.33 -9.05
C GLY A 71 1.44 9.75 -8.52
N GLY A 72 0.73 10.09 -7.44
CA GLY A 72 0.96 11.35 -6.74
C GLY A 72 2.26 11.32 -5.94
N ASP A 73 2.82 12.49 -5.68
CA ASP A 73 4.07 12.66 -4.94
C ASP A 73 3.98 13.73 -3.83
N CYS A 74 2.82 14.40 -3.74
CA CYS A 74 2.53 15.44 -2.76
C CYS A 74 1.26 15.10 -1.95
N PRO A 75 1.19 15.38 -0.64
CA PRO A 75 -0.04 15.19 0.14
C PRO A 75 -1.28 15.91 -0.43
N ALA A 76 -1.10 17.01 -1.16
CA ALA A 76 -2.19 17.72 -1.84
C ALA A 76 -2.79 16.93 -3.01
N ASP A 77 -2.04 15.99 -3.59
CA ASP A 77 -2.51 15.14 -4.69
C ASP A 77 -3.65 14.22 -4.28
N VAL A 78 -3.92 14.09 -2.97
CA VAL A 78 -5.14 13.44 -2.48
C VAL A 78 -6.42 14.05 -3.06
N ALA A 79 -6.35 15.29 -3.57
CA ALA A 79 -7.40 15.91 -4.36
C ALA A 79 -7.88 15.03 -5.54
N MET A 80 -6.99 14.22 -6.13
CA MET A 80 -7.37 13.27 -7.19
C MET A 80 -8.32 12.17 -6.69
N LEU A 81 -8.11 11.71 -5.45
CA LEU A 81 -9.00 10.72 -4.82
C LEU A 81 -10.29 11.40 -4.37
N ARG A 82 -10.18 12.58 -3.77
CA ARG A 82 -11.32 13.39 -3.30
C ARG A 82 -12.28 13.79 -4.43
N ALA A 83 -11.78 13.98 -5.65
CA ALA A 83 -12.61 14.22 -6.83
C ALA A 83 -13.48 13.01 -7.23
N ARG A 84 -13.25 11.82 -6.66
CA ARG A 84 -13.92 10.56 -6.98
C ARG A 84 -14.49 9.89 -5.72
N PRO A 85 -15.43 10.55 -5.00
CA PRO A 85 -15.95 10.03 -3.74
C PRO A 85 -16.71 8.70 -3.87
N HIS A 86 -17.19 8.37 -5.07
CA HIS A 86 -17.82 7.08 -5.39
C HIS A 86 -16.83 5.90 -5.38
N LEU A 87 -15.52 6.15 -5.56
CA LEU A 87 -14.47 5.14 -5.46
C LEU A 87 -13.78 5.14 -4.09
N PHE A 88 -13.54 6.33 -3.53
CA PHE A 88 -12.66 6.48 -2.36
C PHE A 88 -13.37 6.88 -1.06
N GLY A 89 -14.68 7.13 -1.13
CA GLY A 89 -15.46 7.63 0.00
C GLY A 89 -15.08 9.07 0.39
N MET A 90 -15.18 9.37 1.68
CA MET A 90 -14.77 10.67 2.21
C MET A 90 -13.24 10.74 2.30
N VAL A 91 -12.65 11.61 1.50
CA VAL A 91 -11.21 11.91 1.51
C VAL A 91 -11.02 13.31 2.10
N ALA A 92 -10.04 13.45 2.99
CA ALA A 92 -9.74 14.72 3.63
C ALA A 92 -9.27 15.78 2.62
N SER A 93 -9.54 17.06 2.91
CA SER A 93 -8.95 18.16 2.17
C SER A 93 -7.45 18.26 2.43
N ASP A 94 -6.71 18.89 1.53
CA ASP A 94 -5.25 19.06 1.62
C ASP A 94 -4.78 19.67 2.97
N PRO A 95 -5.37 20.78 3.48
CA PRO A 95 -4.97 21.29 4.80
C PRO A 95 -5.37 20.37 5.96
N THR A 96 -6.35 19.48 5.77
CA THR A 96 -6.73 18.49 6.78
C THR A 96 -5.77 17.31 6.77
N MET A 97 -5.34 16.84 5.59
CA MET A 97 -4.28 15.84 5.46
C MET A 97 -2.98 16.33 6.10
N SER A 98 -2.55 17.55 5.79
CA SER A 98 -1.34 18.13 6.40
C SER A 98 -1.42 18.12 7.93
N ARG A 99 -2.54 18.55 8.51
CA ARG A 99 -2.73 18.57 9.96
C ARG A 99 -2.72 17.17 10.58
N ILE A 100 -3.29 16.16 9.91
CA ILE A 100 -3.25 14.76 10.37
C ILE A 100 -1.82 14.25 10.36
N VAL A 101 -1.05 14.52 9.30
CA VAL A 101 0.37 14.15 9.23
C VAL A 101 1.16 14.85 10.32
N ASP A 102 0.93 16.15 10.55
CA ASP A 102 1.57 16.89 11.64
C ASP A 102 1.23 16.31 13.02
N ASP A 103 -0.01 15.88 13.24
CA ASP A 103 -0.43 15.25 14.49
C ASP A 103 0.28 13.90 14.72
N LEU A 104 0.37 13.07 13.67
CA LEU A 104 1.13 11.81 13.71
C LEU A 104 2.63 12.06 13.97
N ALA A 105 3.18 13.13 13.38
CA ALA A 105 4.58 13.50 13.52
C ALA A 105 4.94 14.07 14.90
N ARG A 106 3.97 14.40 15.77
CA ARG A 106 4.26 14.78 17.17
C ARG A 106 4.78 13.61 18.00
N ASP A 107 4.34 12.40 17.68
CA ASP A 107 4.83 11.16 18.29
C ASP A 107 5.03 10.09 17.20
N PRO A 108 6.11 10.21 16.41
CA PRO A 108 6.34 9.35 15.27
C PRO A 108 6.64 7.90 15.70
N GLY A 109 7.16 7.69 16.91
CA GLY A 109 7.42 6.35 17.45
C GLY A 109 6.13 5.55 17.58
N THR A 110 5.13 6.14 18.25
CA THR A 110 3.81 5.52 18.41
C THR A 110 3.08 5.39 17.09
N ALA A 111 3.13 6.42 16.23
CA ALA A 111 2.47 6.38 14.92
C ALA A 111 3.05 5.27 14.00
N ILE A 112 4.38 5.17 13.90
CA ILE A 112 5.05 4.15 13.08
C ILE A 112 4.78 2.75 13.65
N ALA A 113 4.82 2.59 14.97
CA ALA A 113 4.51 1.32 15.62
C ALA A 113 3.06 0.87 15.34
N GLY A 114 2.10 1.78 15.43
CA GLY A 114 0.70 1.50 15.11
C GLY A 114 0.48 1.12 13.64
N ILE A 115 1.14 1.83 12.70
CA ILE A 115 1.11 1.46 11.28
C ILE A 115 1.72 0.07 11.06
N ALA A 116 2.84 -0.24 11.72
CA ALA A 116 3.48 -1.54 11.63
C ALA A 116 2.59 -2.67 12.19
N ALA A 117 1.92 -2.43 13.33
CA ALA A 117 0.98 -3.36 13.94
C ALA A 117 -0.23 -3.64 13.03
N ALA A 118 -0.85 -2.59 12.48
CA ALA A 118 -1.96 -2.74 11.54
C ALA A 118 -1.55 -3.50 10.27
N ARG A 119 -0.35 -3.22 9.73
CA ARG A 119 0.21 -3.97 8.59
C ARG A 119 0.45 -5.44 8.95
N ALA A 120 0.95 -5.74 10.15
CA ALA A 120 1.17 -7.11 10.60
C ALA A 120 -0.16 -7.88 10.69
N GLN A 121 -1.22 -7.25 11.22
CA GLN A 121 -2.57 -7.84 11.26
C GLN A 121 -3.12 -8.13 9.86
N ALA A 122 -3.01 -7.16 8.94
CA ALA A 122 -3.45 -7.36 7.55
C ALA A 122 -2.65 -8.46 6.84
N ARG A 123 -1.34 -8.55 7.08
CA ARG A 123 -0.51 -9.66 6.56
C ARG A 123 -0.89 -11.00 7.16
N ALA A 124 -1.25 -11.05 8.44
CA ALA A 124 -1.79 -12.25 9.08
C ALA A 124 -3.08 -12.71 8.42
N ALA A 125 -4.02 -11.79 8.20
CA ALA A 125 -5.27 -12.07 7.49
C ALA A 125 -5.04 -12.56 6.06
N ALA A 126 -3.98 -12.08 5.40
CA ALA A 126 -3.58 -12.51 4.06
C ALA A 126 -2.81 -13.85 4.05
N GLY A 127 -2.47 -14.44 5.19
CA GLY A 127 -1.60 -15.62 5.26
C GLY A 127 -0.12 -15.34 4.94
N LEU A 128 0.30 -14.07 4.93
CA LEU A 128 1.65 -13.60 4.57
C LEU A 128 2.60 -13.46 5.78
N LEU A 129 2.30 -14.15 6.89
CA LEU A 129 3.21 -14.22 8.03
C LEU A 129 4.30 -15.29 7.81
N PRO A 130 5.45 -15.16 8.49
CA PRO A 130 6.41 -16.25 8.62
C PRO A 130 5.72 -17.55 9.06
N GLY A 131 5.89 -18.62 8.28
CA GLY A 131 5.22 -19.91 8.52
C GLY A 131 3.76 -19.98 8.07
N GLY A 132 3.26 -18.95 7.38
CA GLY A 132 1.96 -18.95 6.71
C GLY A 132 1.92 -19.94 5.54
N ALA A 133 0.72 -20.34 5.14
CA ALA A 133 0.52 -21.23 4.01
C ALA A 133 1.08 -20.61 2.73
N LEU A 134 1.89 -21.38 2.00
CA LEU A 134 2.37 -20.99 0.69
C LEU A 134 1.17 -20.79 -0.27
N PRO A 135 1.21 -19.78 -1.15
CA PRO A 135 0.19 -19.62 -2.19
C PRO A 135 0.39 -20.72 -3.25
N LEU A 136 -0.16 -21.90 -2.97
CA LEU A 136 -0.05 -23.05 -3.84
C LEU A 136 -1.04 -22.93 -5.01
N VAL A 137 -0.54 -23.09 -6.23
CA VAL A 137 -1.33 -23.32 -7.44
C VAL A 137 -1.13 -24.79 -7.82
N ASP A 138 -2.19 -25.58 -7.74
CA ASP A 138 -2.16 -27.03 -7.99
C ASP A 138 -1.09 -27.79 -7.17
N GLY A 139 -0.82 -27.34 -5.95
CA GLY A 139 0.20 -27.92 -5.07
C GLY A 139 1.63 -27.41 -5.29
N HIS A 140 1.82 -26.44 -6.19
CA HIS A 140 3.11 -25.83 -6.50
C HIS A 140 3.18 -24.36 -6.06
N VAL A 141 4.36 -23.93 -5.60
CA VAL A 141 4.67 -22.50 -5.47
C VAL A 141 5.19 -22.02 -6.83
N ILE A 142 4.54 -21.01 -7.40
CA ILE A 142 5.02 -20.35 -8.62
C ILE A 142 5.82 -19.13 -8.18
N VAL A 143 7.12 -19.16 -8.43
CA VAL A 143 8.03 -18.03 -8.17
C VAL A 143 8.35 -17.37 -9.50
N ASP A 144 8.00 -16.09 -9.63
CA ASP A 144 8.41 -15.32 -10.79
C ASP A 144 9.90 -15.00 -10.71
N ILE A 145 10.60 -15.14 -11.84
CA ILE A 145 12.04 -14.98 -11.90
C ILE A 145 12.33 -13.65 -12.60
N ASP A 146 12.68 -12.65 -11.80
CA ASP A 146 13.05 -11.35 -12.30
C ASP A 146 14.55 -11.06 -12.15
N ALA A 147 15.11 -10.42 -13.18
CA ALA A 147 16.45 -9.88 -13.12
C ALA A 147 16.42 -8.56 -12.31
N THR A 148 16.98 -8.60 -11.10
CA THR A 148 17.15 -7.39 -10.29
C THR A 148 18.41 -6.66 -10.74
N LEU A 149 18.29 -5.37 -11.09
CA LEU A 149 19.47 -4.56 -11.37
C LEU A 149 20.13 -4.12 -10.07
N VAL A 150 21.32 -4.63 -9.82
CA VAL A 150 22.18 -4.18 -8.73
C VAL A 150 23.18 -3.20 -9.31
N ALA A 151 22.92 -1.91 -9.10
CA ALA A 151 23.80 -0.86 -9.56
C ALA A 151 25.17 -0.97 -8.85
N SER A 152 26.24 -1.00 -9.64
CA SER A 152 27.61 -0.93 -9.14
C SER A 152 28.33 0.11 -9.97
N HIS A 153 28.58 1.27 -9.35
CA HIS A 153 29.22 2.39 -10.02
C HIS A 153 30.66 2.05 -10.42
N SER A 154 31.05 2.40 -11.64
CA SER A 154 32.41 2.24 -12.13
C SER A 154 32.84 3.44 -12.99
N GLU A 155 33.78 4.22 -12.49
CA GLU A 155 34.44 5.33 -13.20
C GLU A 155 35.70 4.89 -13.98
N LYS A 156 35.96 3.58 -14.07
CA LYS A 156 37.12 3.06 -14.80
C LYS A 156 36.95 3.26 -16.30
N GLU A 157 38.04 3.63 -16.97
CA GLU A 157 38.13 3.69 -18.41
C GLU A 157 37.75 2.32 -19.01
N LEU A 158 36.87 2.31 -20.01
CA LEU A 158 36.29 1.13 -20.69
C LEU A 158 35.22 0.33 -19.92
N ALA A 159 34.65 0.86 -18.83
CA ALA A 159 33.44 0.25 -18.26
C ALA A 159 32.30 0.25 -19.30
N ALA A 160 31.73 -0.92 -19.59
CA ALA A 160 30.60 -1.06 -20.52
C ALA A 160 29.26 -0.96 -19.78
N PRO A 161 28.28 -0.21 -20.30
CA PRO A 161 26.96 -0.14 -19.70
C PRO A 161 26.18 -1.45 -19.89
N THR A 162 25.31 -1.77 -18.94
CA THR A 162 24.28 -2.80 -19.07
C THR A 162 23.23 -2.41 -20.11
N TYR A 163 22.33 -3.34 -20.47
CA TYR A 163 21.22 -3.07 -21.40
C TYR A 163 20.37 -1.85 -21.01
N LYS A 164 20.17 -1.57 -19.71
CA LYS A 164 19.46 -0.38 -19.21
C LYS A 164 20.36 0.86 -19.07
N ARG A 165 21.53 0.88 -19.72
CA ARG A 165 22.46 2.01 -19.82
C ARG A 165 23.06 2.48 -18.49
N GLY A 166 23.11 1.61 -17.48
CA GLY A 166 23.82 1.85 -16.20
C GLY A 166 24.90 0.79 -15.94
N PHE A 167 25.70 0.95 -14.89
CA PHE A 167 26.72 -0.03 -14.49
C PHE A 167 26.24 -0.93 -13.36
N GLY A 168 26.60 -2.21 -13.39
CA GLY A 168 26.20 -3.15 -12.35
C GLY A 168 25.99 -4.57 -12.84
N PHE A 169 25.33 -5.36 -12.00
CA PHE A 169 25.02 -6.77 -12.24
C PHE A 169 23.51 -6.95 -12.39
N HIS A 170 23.12 -8.04 -13.06
CA HIS A 170 21.72 -8.46 -13.19
C HIS A 170 21.51 -9.85 -12.57
N PRO A 171 21.78 -10.05 -11.26
CA PRO A 171 21.51 -11.33 -10.64
C PRO A 171 20.05 -11.73 -10.87
N ILE A 172 19.86 -12.97 -11.30
CA ILE A 172 18.56 -13.61 -11.38
C ILE A 172 18.29 -14.13 -9.98
N LEU A 173 17.32 -13.52 -9.30
CA LEU A 173 16.98 -13.86 -7.93
C LEU A 173 15.57 -14.44 -7.90
N ALA A 174 15.40 -15.49 -7.11
CA ALA A 174 14.11 -16.11 -6.81
C ALA A 174 14.12 -16.43 -5.32
N PHE A 175 13.13 -15.93 -4.59
CA PHE A 175 13.00 -16.15 -3.16
C PHE A 175 11.74 -16.96 -2.88
N ALA A 176 11.79 -17.77 -1.83
CA ALA A 176 10.64 -18.48 -1.28
C ALA A 176 10.91 -18.62 0.21
N ASP A 177 10.84 -17.50 0.93
CA ASP A 177 11.23 -17.41 2.34
C ASP A 177 10.00 -17.51 3.27
N HIS A 178 9.25 -18.59 3.09
CA HIS A 178 8.10 -18.94 3.91
C HIS A 178 8.46 -20.09 4.85
N GLY A 179 8.28 -19.88 6.16
CA GLY A 179 8.53 -20.92 7.18
C GLY A 179 8.76 -20.33 8.56
N ALA A 180 8.83 -21.19 9.58
CA ALA A 180 9.24 -20.78 10.93
C ALA A 180 10.73 -20.35 10.89
N GLY A 181 10.97 -19.04 10.89
CA GLY A 181 12.31 -18.43 10.77
C GLY A 181 12.52 -17.63 9.48
N GLY A 182 11.58 -17.65 8.54
CA GLY A 182 11.62 -16.83 7.33
C GLY A 182 11.07 -15.42 7.53
N THR A 183 11.30 -14.54 6.56
CA THR A 183 10.85 -13.14 6.57
C THR A 183 9.42 -12.97 6.04
N GLY A 184 8.85 -13.99 5.40
CA GLY A 184 7.51 -13.94 4.80
C GLY A 184 7.44 -13.07 3.54
N THR A 185 8.58 -12.83 2.90
CA THR A 185 8.66 -12.17 1.60
C THR A 185 8.46 -13.24 0.51
N PRO A 186 7.53 -13.05 -0.44
CA PRO A 186 7.46 -13.90 -1.63
C PRO A 186 8.70 -13.74 -2.50
#